data_AF-A0A1I7YY81-F1
#
_entry.id   AF-A0A1I7YY81-F1
#
_cell.length_a   1.000
_cell.length_b   1.000
_cell.length_c   1.000
_cell.angle_alpha   90.00
_cell.angle_beta   90.00
_cell.angle_gamma   90.00
#
_symmetry.space_group_name_H-M   'P 1'
#
loop_
_entity.id
_entity.type
_entity.pdbx_description
1 polymer ?
#
loop_
_entity_poly.entity_id
_entity_poly.type
_entity_poly.pdbx_seq_one_letter_code
_entity_poly.pdbx_strand_id
1 'polypeptide(L)'
;MRDHDELQAHFQFGWLDGNQIANSIVLGEMPVPSVLVFNYSSYEYFLSNDSPEQMTPQSLLTFLETINSSQAQGGRSLSQRVRRMIYEVTTNVYDMFANQPILTSCLFGVPLAFLSIITYSICSSDFSVDRESIYPEDEEEYSDTEEQEELLEEEEDGSHEKRE
;
A
#
# COMPACT_ATOMS: atom_id res chain seq x y z
N MET A 1 -34.05 29.48 -21.41
CA MET A 1 -32.84 28.80 -21.92
C MET A 1 -32.78 28.70 -23.44
N ARG A 2 -33.91 28.67 -24.18
CA ARG A 2 -33.90 28.70 -25.66
C ARG A 2 -33.51 30.06 -26.27
N ASP A 3 -33.58 31.16 -25.53
CA ASP A 3 -33.27 32.52 -26.03
C ASP A 3 -31.80 32.97 -25.83
N HIS A 4 -30.92 32.11 -25.32
CA HIS A 4 -29.49 32.44 -25.16
C HIS A 4 -28.66 31.72 -26.22
N ASP A 5 -28.64 32.27 -27.44
CA ASP A 5 -27.91 31.71 -28.59
C ASP A 5 -26.42 31.52 -28.30
N GLU A 6 -25.81 32.42 -27.52
CA GLU A 6 -24.39 32.35 -27.15
C GLU A 6 -24.06 31.10 -26.31
N LEU A 7 -24.94 30.71 -25.38
CA LEU A 7 -24.71 29.52 -24.55
C LEU A 7 -24.84 28.22 -25.37
N GLN A 8 -25.71 28.18 -26.37
CA GLN A 8 -25.89 27.01 -27.22
C GLN A 8 -24.67 26.74 -28.11
N ALA A 9 -23.89 27.76 -28.45
CA ALA A 9 -22.66 27.62 -29.21
C ALA A 9 -21.51 27.00 -28.38
N HIS A 10 -21.54 27.17 -27.06
CA HIS A 10 -20.44 26.76 -26.16
C HIS A 10 -20.77 25.54 -25.29
N PHE A 11 -22.04 25.30 -24.98
CA PHE A 11 -22.45 24.26 -24.03
C PHE A 11 -23.46 23.29 -24.63
N GLN A 12 -23.26 22.01 -24.33
CA GLN A 12 -24.22 20.96 -24.58
C GLN A 12 -24.80 20.48 -23.25
N PHE A 13 -26.13 20.45 -23.16
CA PHE A 13 -26.84 19.99 -21.97
C PHE A 13 -27.18 18.51 -22.12
N GLY A 14 -26.87 17.74 -21.08
CA GLY A 14 -27.21 16.34 -20.96
C GLY A 14 -27.76 16.04 -19.58
N TRP A 15 -28.61 15.03 -19.50
CA TRP A 15 -29.07 14.46 -18.24
C TRP A 15 -28.47 13.06 -18.07
N LEU A 16 -28.02 12.76 -16.86
CA LEU A 16 -27.45 11.48 -16.49
C LEU A 16 -28.37 10.82 -15.46
N ASP A 17 -28.60 9.52 -15.61
CA ASP A 17 -29.31 8.73 -14.61
C ASP A 17 -28.34 8.33 -13.49
N GLY A 18 -28.66 8.71 -12.26
CA GLY A 18 -27.78 8.54 -11.10
C GLY A 18 -26.48 9.36 -11.16
N ASN A 19 -25.52 8.98 -10.31
CA ASN A 19 -24.25 9.70 -10.15
C ASN A 19 -23.01 8.92 -10.61
N GLN A 20 -23.14 7.71 -11.15
CA GLN A 20 -21.99 6.84 -11.45
C GLN A 20 -20.98 7.47 -12.43
N ILE A 21 -21.48 8.06 -13.52
CA ILE A 21 -20.65 8.76 -14.50
C ILE A 21 -20.02 10.01 -13.87
N ALA A 22 -20.81 10.78 -13.13
CA ALA A 22 -20.35 12.00 -12.46
C ALA A 22 -19.25 11.70 -11.43
N ASN A 23 -19.41 10.63 -10.65
CA ASN A 23 -18.44 10.13 -9.68
C ASN A 23 -17.09 9.79 -10.34
N SER A 24 -17.14 9.15 -11.51
CA SER A 24 -15.96 8.79 -12.30
C SER A 24 -15.21 10.01 -12.90
N ILE A 25 -15.91 11.13 -13.09
CA ILE A 25 -15.32 12.39 -13.55
C ILE A 25 -14.65 13.11 -12.37
N VAL A 26 -15.37 13.28 -11.26
CA VAL A 26 -14.86 14.02 -10.08
C VAL A 26 -13.93 13.20 -9.20
N LEU A 27 -13.83 11.88 -9.46
CA LEU A 27 -13.07 10.92 -8.66
C LEU A 27 -13.52 10.95 -7.19
N GLY A 28 -14.83 10.83 -6.98
CA GLY A 28 -15.46 10.95 -5.67
C GLY A 28 -16.96 10.70 -5.74
N GLU A 29 -17.65 10.77 -4.61
CA GLU A 29 -19.11 10.61 -4.54
C GLU A 29 -19.81 11.97 -4.69
N MET A 30 -20.69 12.09 -5.69
CA MET A 30 -21.47 13.29 -5.96
C MET A 30 -22.92 13.08 -5.49
N PRO A 31 -23.51 14.02 -4.72
CA PRO A 31 -24.90 13.91 -4.31
C PRO A 31 -25.85 14.00 -5.51
N VAL A 32 -27.07 13.48 -5.34
CA VAL A 32 -28.15 13.58 -6.34
C VAL A 32 -29.32 14.34 -5.70
N PRO A 33 -29.86 15.40 -6.33
CA PRO A 33 -29.47 15.96 -7.63
C PRO A 33 -28.17 16.77 -7.58
N SER A 34 -27.50 16.93 -8.73
CA SER A 34 -26.28 17.76 -8.86
C SER A 34 -26.10 18.25 -10.30
N VAL A 35 -25.32 19.32 -10.46
CA VAL A 35 -24.96 19.90 -11.76
C VAL A 35 -23.44 19.98 -11.87
N LEU A 36 -22.92 19.45 -12.98
CA LEU A 36 -21.51 19.40 -13.32
C LEU A 36 -21.33 19.93 -14.73
N VAL A 37 -20.36 20.82 -14.93
CA VAL A 37 -19.90 21.18 -16.28
C VAL A 37 -18.55 20.52 -16.52
N PHE A 38 -18.43 19.80 -17.62
CA PHE A 38 -17.24 19.04 -17.97
C PHE A 38 -16.70 19.46 -19.33
N ASN A 39 -15.43 19.83 -19.39
CA ASN A 39 -14.72 20.12 -20.62
C ASN A 39 -14.04 18.83 -21.12
N TYR A 40 -14.57 18.24 -22.20
CA TYR A 40 -14.05 17.00 -22.76
C TYR A 40 -12.64 17.12 -23.36
N SER A 41 -12.20 18.33 -23.72
CA SER A 41 -10.88 18.57 -24.32
C SER A 41 -9.79 18.73 -23.27
N SER A 42 -10.05 19.52 -22.22
CA SER A 42 -9.09 19.73 -21.12
C SER A 42 -9.19 18.69 -20.00
N TYR A 43 -10.28 17.91 -19.95
CA TYR A 43 -10.65 17.01 -18.85
C TYR A 43 -10.84 17.73 -17.51
N GLU A 44 -11.10 19.03 -17.56
CA GLU A 44 -11.44 19.82 -16.39
C GLU A 44 -12.94 19.79 -16.17
N TYR A 45 -13.34 19.90 -14.91
CA TYR A 45 -14.73 20.01 -14.52
C TYR A 45 -14.92 21.15 -13.53
N PHE A 46 -16.15 21.63 -13.49
CA PHE A 46 -16.58 22.76 -12.68
C PHE A 46 -17.85 22.39 -11.94
N LEU A 47 -17.88 22.73 -10.65
CA LEU A 47 -19.00 22.49 -9.76
C LEU A 47 -19.61 23.83 -9.36
N SER A 48 -20.93 23.89 -9.28
CA SER A 48 -21.61 25.03 -8.70
C SER A 48 -21.41 25.03 -7.18
N ASN A 49 -21.27 26.21 -6.59
CA ASN A 49 -21.26 26.37 -5.13
C ASN A 49 -22.67 26.39 -4.53
N ASP A 50 -23.69 26.58 -5.38
CA ASP A 50 -25.08 26.63 -4.96
C ASP A 50 -25.60 25.22 -4.61
N SER A 51 -26.50 25.13 -3.63
CA SER A 51 -27.18 23.88 -3.32
C SER A 51 -28.01 23.41 -4.52
N PRO A 52 -27.79 22.18 -5.04
CA PRO A 52 -28.53 21.66 -6.19
C PRO A 52 -30.05 21.65 -5.99
N GLU A 53 -30.51 21.47 -4.76
CA GLU A 53 -31.94 21.42 -4.41
C GLU A 53 -32.64 22.77 -4.56
N GLN A 54 -31.88 23.87 -4.48
CA GLN A 54 -32.38 25.24 -4.53
C GLN A 54 -31.96 25.96 -5.82
N MET A 55 -31.35 25.24 -6.77
CA MET A 55 -30.77 25.82 -7.95
C MET A 55 -31.86 26.36 -8.89
N THR A 56 -31.87 27.68 -9.07
CA THR A 56 -32.80 28.34 -10.00
C THR A 56 -32.21 28.36 -11.42
N PRO A 57 -33.04 28.51 -12.47
CA PRO A 57 -32.54 28.70 -13.83
C PRO A 57 -31.62 29.91 -13.97
N GLN A 58 -31.86 30.97 -13.20
CA GLN A 58 -31.01 32.17 -13.18
C GLN A 58 -29.65 31.86 -12.56
N SER A 59 -29.62 31.14 -11.43
CA SER A 59 -28.37 30.66 -10.82
C SER A 59 -27.54 29.82 -11.77
N LEU A 60 -28.19 28.95 -12.56
CA LEU A 60 -27.51 28.14 -13.58
C LEU A 60 -26.88 28.99 -14.68
N LEU A 61 -27.58 30.01 -15.16
CA LEU A 61 -27.03 30.93 -16.17
C LEU A 61 -25.81 31.67 -15.61
N THR A 62 -25.93 32.23 -14.41
CA THR A 62 -24.81 32.90 -13.73
C THR A 62 -23.61 31.96 -13.55
N PHE A 63 -23.85 30.69 -13.18
CA PHE A 63 -22.79 29.69 -13.07
C PHE A 63 -22.08 29.44 -14.41
N LEU A 64 -22.83 29.28 -15.51
CA LEU A 64 -22.27 29.07 -16.84
C LEU A 64 -21.49 30.29 -17.35
N GLU A 65 -21.98 31.50 -17.10
CA GLU A 65 -21.30 32.74 -17.47
C GLU A 65 -20.01 32.96 -16.68
N THR A 66 -19.98 32.54 -15.42
CA THR A 66 -18.83 32.72 -14.51
C THR A 66 -17.82 31.58 -14.54
N ILE A 67 -18.04 30.54 -15.35
CA ILE A 67 -17.21 29.33 -15.35
C ILE A 67 -15.73 29.60 -15.65
N ASN A 68 -15.44 30.55 -16.55
CA ASN A 68 -14.07 30.93 -16.92
C ASN A 68 -13.32 31.63 -15.77
N SER A 69 -14.05 32.22 -14.83
CA SER A 69 -13.50 32.85 -13.63
C SER A 69 -13.46 31.88 -12.44
N SER A 70 -14.16 30.76 -12.53
CA SER A 70 -14.22 29.75 -11.48
C SER A 70 -12.99 28.83 -11.51
N GLN A 71 -12.65 28.24 -10.37
CA GLN A 71 -11.50 27.36 -10.28
C GLN A 71 -11.81 26.03 -10.98
N ALA A 72 -11.10 25.76 -12.09
CA ALA A 72 -11.13 24.47 -12.76
C ALA A 72 -10.58 23.37 -11.85
N GLN A 73 -11.28 22.22 -11.81
CA GLN A 73 -10.83 21.01 -11.12
C GLN A 73 -10.53 19.90 -12.13
N GLY A 74 -9.68 18.95 -11.76
CA GLY A 74 -9.33 17.82 -12.63
C GLY A 74 -8.19 18.13 -13.60
N GLY A 75 -8.40 17.84 -14.89
CA GLY A 75 -7.40 18.04 -15.95
C GLY A 75 -6.52 16.83 -16.25
N ARG A 76 -5.44 17.05 -17.02
CA ARG A 76 -4.56 15.98 -17.56
C ARG A 76 -3.20 15.86 -16.87
N SER A 77 -3.02 16.53 -15.73
CA SER A 77 -1.76 16.55 -14.97
C SER A 77 -1.35 15.15 -14.46
N LEU A 78 -0.05 14.94 -14.23
CA LEU A 78 0.44 13.67 -13.69
C LEU A 78 -0.14 13.36 -12.31
N SER A 79 -0.28 14.36 -11.45
CA SER A 79 -0.93 14.21 -10.14
C SER A 79 -2.38 13.73 -10.28
N GLN A 80 -3.12 14.26 -11.25
CA GLN A 80 -4.49 13.84 -11.51
C GLN A 80 -4.58 12.40 -12.03
N ARG A 81 -3.58 11.96 -12.83
CA ARG A 81 -3.51 10.56 -13.28
C ARG A 81 -3.27 9.60 -12.11
N VAL A 82 -2.36 9.94 -11.21
CA VAL A 82 -2.12 9.13 -9.99
C VAL A 82 -3.37 9.11 -9.11
N ARG A 83 -4.03 10.26 -8.92
CA ARG A 83 -5.29 10.33 -8.19
C ARG A 83 -6.36 9.43 -8.80
N ARG A 84 -6.49 9.43 -10.14
CA ARG A 84 -7.41 8.54 -10.86
C ARG A 84 -7.08 7.06 -10.63
N MET A 85 -5.82 6.69 -10.74
CA MET A 85 -5.37 5.31 -10.49
C MET A 85 -5.71 4.87 -9.06
N ILE A 86 -5.43 5.71 -8.05
CA ILE A 86 -5.77 5.40 -6.66
C ILE A 86 -7.28 5.24 -6.52
N TYR A 87 -8.07 6.20 -7.02
CA TYR A 87 -9.53 6.14 -6.97
C TYR A 87 -10.05 4.84 -7.59
N GLU A 88 -9.67 4.53 -8.82
CA GLU A 88 -10.10 3.32 -9.53
C GLU A 88 -9.71 2.04 -8.77
N VAL A 89 -8.48 1.94 -8.27
CA VAL A 89 -8.05 0.77 -7.49
C VAL A 89 -8.85 0.67 -6.19
N THR A 90 -9.01 1.76 -5.45
CA THR A 90 -9.72 1.74 -4.16
C THR A 90 -11.20 1.43 -4.31
N THR A 91 -11.89 2.03 -5.29
CA THR A 91 -13.31 1.76 -5.57
C THR A 91 -13.49 0.32 -6.04
N ASN A 92 -12.63 -0.19 -6.94
CA ASN A 92 -12.72 -1.58 -7.37
C ASN A 92 -12.50 -2.56 -6.21
N VAL A 93 -11.49 -2.32 -5.37
CA VAL A 93 -11.23 -3.16 -4.18
C VAL A 93 -12.42 -3.09 -3.21
N TYR A 94 -12.93 -1.89 -2.95
CA TYR A 94 -14.11 -1.70 -2.11
C TYR A 94 -15.32 -2.47 -2.64
N ASP A 95 -15.60 -2.36 -3.95
CA ASP A 95 -16.69 -3.07 -4.61
C ASP A 95 -16.51 -4.59 -4.54
N MET A 96 -15.28 -5.09 -4.71
CA MET A 96 -14.98 -6.52 -4.54
C MET A 96 -15.27 -6.99 -3.11
N PHE A 97 -14.91 -6.21 -2.09
CA PHE A 97 -15.20 -6.54 -0.69
C PHE A 97 -16.68 -6.44 -0.37
N ALA A 98 -17.39 -5.45 -0.92
CA ALA A 98 -18.83 -5.28 -0.71
C ALA A 98 -19.64 -6.43 -1.32
N ASN A 99 -19.22 -6.94 -2.49
CA ASN A 99 -19.93 -8.02 -3.18
C ASN A 99 -19.51 -9.42 -2.71
N GLN A 100 -18.23 -9.68 -2.46
CA GLN A 100 -17.70 -11.01 -2.11
C GLN A 100 -16.56 -10.93 -1.08
N PRO A 101 -16.83 -10.63 0.19
CA PRO A 101 -15.80 -10.36 1.18
C PRO A 101 -14.88 -11.57 1.47
N ILE A 102 -15.42 -12.79 1.50
CA ILE A 102 -14.63 -14.00 1.80
C ILE A 102 -13.64 -14.29 0.67
N LEU A 103 -14.11 -14.32 -0.58
CA LEU A 103 -13.27 -14.59 -1.75
C LEU A 103 -12.21 -13.50 -1.94
N THR A 104 -12.61 -12.24 -1.80
CA THR A 104 -11.71 -11.09 -1.89
C THR A 104 -10.65 -11.12 -0.80
N SER A 105 -11.01 -11.46 0.44
CA SER A 105 -10.06 -11.61 1.54
C SER A 105 -9.06 -12.74 1.28
N CYS A 106 -9.48 -13.89 0.76
CA CYS A 106 -8.55 -14.95 0.37
C CYS A 106 -7.61 -14.53 -0.76
N LEU A 107 -8.14 -13.85 -1.78
CA LEU A 107 -7.40 -13.42 -2.97
C LEU A 107 -6.26 -12.45 -2.61
N PHE A 108 -6.48 -11.51 -1.70
CA PHE A 108 -5.45 -10.58 -1.24
C PHE A 108 -4.65 -11.11 -0.05
N GLY A 109 -5.32 -11.78 0.88
CA GLY A 109 -4.73 -12.25 2.14
C GLY A 109 -3.68 -13.33 1.96
N VAL A 110 -3.89 -14.28 1.03
CA VAL A 110 -2.92 -15.36 0.80
C VAL A 110 -1.59 -14.84 0.25
N PRO A 111 -1.56 -14.04 -0.84
CA PRO A 111 -0.32 -13.41 -1.30
C PRO A 111 0.34 -12.52 -0.24
N LEU A 112 -0.46 -11.74 0.52
CA LEU A 112 0.06 -10.90 1.60
C LEU A 112 0.66 -11.70 2.75
N ALA A 113 0.08 -12.85 3.10
CA ALA A 113 0.61 -13.77 4.11
C ALA A 113 1.92 -14.41 3.66
N PHE A 114 2.02 -14.86 2.40
CA PHE A 114 3.29 -15.36 1.88
C PHE A 114 4.36 -14.26 1.84
N LEU A 115 4.00 -13.06 1.38
CA LEU A 115 4.91 -11.93 1.37
C LEU A 115 5.39 -11.60 2.78
N SER A 116 4.49 -11.52 3.78
CA SER A 116 4.89 -11.22 5.16
C SER A 116 5.82 -12.27 5.74
N ILE A 117 5.59 -13.57 5.48
CA ILE A 117 6.48 -14.66 5.92
C ILE A 117 7.86 -14.55 5.26
N ILE A 118 7.92 -14.25 3.95
CA ILE A 118 9.17 -14.07 3.22
C ILE A 118 9.94 -12.87 3.74
N THR A 119 9.28 -11.74 3.98
CA THR A 119 9.91 -10.53 4.52
C THR A 119 10.28 -10.66 6.00
N TYR A 120 9.58 -11.52 6.77
CA TYR A 120 9.89 -11.81 8.17
C TYR A 120 11.09 -12.76 8.32
N SER A 121 11.13 -13.85 7.54
CA SER A 121 12.39 -14.48 7.09
C SER A 121 13.22 -13.39 6.36
N ILE A 122 14.42 -13.51 5.83
CA ILE A 122 15.18 -12.30 5.36
C ILE A 122 15.43 -11.28 6.50
N CYS A 123 14.47 -10.46 6.96
CA CYS A 123 14.67 -9.47 8.03
C CYS A 123 15.04 -10.10 9.38
N SER A 124 14.49 -11.26 9.72
CA SER A 124 14.83 -12.01 10.95
C SER A 124 15.86 -13.11 10.72
N SER A 125 16.33 -13.28 9.48
CA SER A 125 17.26 -14.35 9.09
C SER A 125 18.72 -13.88 9.02
N ASP A 126 19.07 -12.75 9.63
CA ASP A 126 20.43 -12.19 9.58
C ASP A 126 21.34 -12.75 10.70
N PHE A 127 22.23 -13.66 10.29
CA PHE A 127 23.59 -13.99 10.79
C PHE A 127 23.89 -14.35 12.27
N SER A 128 22.94 -14.47 13.20
CA SER A 128 23.27 -14.87 14.60
C SER A 128 22.95 -16.32 14.97
N VAL A 129 22.78 -17.22 13.99
CA VAL A 129 22.92 -18.65 14.30
C VAL A 129 24.41 -18.88 14.46
N ASP A 130 24.86 -18.92 15.71
CA ASP A 130 26.06 -19.62 16.16
C ASP A 130 26.04 -21.03 15.54
N ARG A 131 26.55 -21.14 14.31
CA ARG A 131 26.78 -22.42 13.62
C ARG A 131 27.74 -23.32 14.39
N GLU A 132 28.40 -22.77 15.42
CA GLU A 132 29.32 -23.45 16.30
C GLU A 132 28.63 -24.31 17.38
N SER A 133 27.29 -24.28 17.50
CA SER A 133 26.56 -25.06 18.53
C SER A 133 25.82 -26.31 18.03
N ILE A 134 25.85 -26.61 16.72
CA ILE A 134 25.05 -27.70 16.11
C ILE A 134 25.86 -28.99 15.90
N TYR A 135 27.19 -28.94 15.98
CA TYR A 135 28.01 -30.15 16.03
C TYR A 135 28.47 -30.36 17.47
N PRO A 136 27.94 -31.37 18.21
CA PRO A 136 28.71 -31.89 19.34
C PRO A 136 30.00 -32.45 18.76
N GLU A 137 31.15 -31.86 19.12
CA GLU A 137 32.45 -32.51 18.95
C GLU A 137 32.47 -33.70 19.90
N ASP A 138 31.86 -34.80 19.48
CA ASP A 138 32.14 -36.12 20.02
C ASP A 138 33.45 -36.61 19.39
N GLU A 139 34.31 -37.20 20.23
CA GLU A 139 35.57 -37.92 19.91
C GLU A 139 36.81 -36.99 19.79
N GLU A 140 37.91 -37.08 20.56
CA GLU A 140 38.60 -38.27 21.11
C GLU A 140 39.46 -37.92 22.36
N GLU A 141 39.51 -38.87 23.28
CA GLU A 141 40.52 -39.07 24.32
C GLU A 141 41.93 -39.22 23.72
N TYR A 142 42.88 -38.33 24.06
CA TYR A 142 44.32 -38.66 24.05
C TYR A 142 45.05 -37.96 25.20
N SER A 143 45.79 -38.79 25.91
CA SER A 143 46.64 -38.60 27.08
C SER A 143 47.69 -37.48 26.96
N ASP A 144 47.86 -36.70 28.02
CA ASP A 144 49.19 -36.16 28.36
C ASP A 144 49.61 -36.75 29.71
N THR A 145 50.69 -37.51 29.66
CA THR A 145 51.20 -38.45 30.67
C THR A 145 52.26 -37.81 31.56
N GLU A 146 52.40 -36.49 31.60
CA GLU A 146 53.63 -35.87 32.16
C GLU A 146 53.55 -35.32 33.60
N GLU A 147 52.40 -35.32 34.28
CA GLU A 147 52.34 -34.83 35.69
C GLU A 147 52.30 -35.95 36.74
N GLN A 148 52.27 -37.22 36.32
CA GLN A 148 52.19 -38.37 37.24
C GLN A 148 53.56 -39.04 37.49
N GLU A 149 54.61 -38.69 36.74
CA GLU A 149 55.97 -39.21 36.93
C GLU A 149 56.78 -38.46 38.01
N GLU A 150 56.57 -37.15 38.23
CA GLU A 150 57.37 -36.38 39.21
C GLU A 150 57.02 -36.65 40.69
N LEU A 151 55.84 -37.17 41.03
CA LEU A 151 55.42 -37.42 42.43
C LEU A 151 55.58 -38.88 42.88
N LEU A 152 55.80 -39.82 41.96
CA LEU A 152 56.03 -41.23 42.27
C LEU A 152 57.53 -41.55 42.45
N GLU A 153 58.43 -40.73 41.92
CA GLU A 153 59.88 -40.90 42.09
C GLU A 153 60.41 -40.48 43.48
N GLU A 154 59.70 -39.62 44.22
CA GLU A 154 60.17 -39.17 45.55
C GLU A 154 59.83 -40.16 46.69
N GLU A 155 58.87 -41.08 46.51
CA GLU A 155 58.37 -41.93 47.61
C GLU A 155 58.88 -43.38 47.58
N GLU A 156 59.47 -43.89 46.49
CA GLU A 156 59.89 -45.32 46.41
C GLU A 156 61.38 -45.63 46.66
N ASP A 157 62.34 -44.69 46.58
CA ASP A 157 63.78 -45.01 46.82
C ASP A 157 64.28 -44.68 48.23
N GLY A 158 63.54 -45.21 49.22
CA GLY A 158 64.05 -45.39 50.56
C GLY A 158 64.94 -46.65 50.66
N SER A 159 66.24 -46.45 50.57
CA SER A 159 67.29 -47.29 51.20
C SER A 159 67.76 -48.58 50.49
N HIS A 160 69.03 -48.50 50.05
CA HIS A 160 70.10 -49.50 50.18
C HIS A 160 69.96 -50.90 49.56
N GLU A 161 70.86 -51.25 48.63
CA GLU A 161 71.88 -52.31 48.88
C GLU A 161 73.09 -52.31 47.90
N LYS A 162 74.30 -52.08 48.48
CA LYS A 162 75.65 -52.64 48.25
C LYS A 162 76.30 -52.86 46.85
N ARG A 163 77.57 -52.40 46.86
CA ARG A 163 78.84 -53.02 46.40
C ARG A 163 79.13 -53.10 44.90
N GLU A 164 80.14 -52.32 44.50
CA GLU A 164 81.52 -52.83 44.33
C GLU A 164 82.50 -51.99 45.15
#